data_AF-Q6CVF3-F1
#
_entry.id   AF-Q6CVF3-F1
#
_cell.length_a   1.000
_cell.length_b   1.000
_cell.length_c   1.000
_cell.angle_alpha   90.00
_cell.angle_beta   90.00
_cell.angle_gamma   90.00
#
_symmetry.space_group_name_H-M   'P 1'
#
loop_
_entity.id
_entity.type
_entity.pdbx_description
1 polymer ?
#
loop_
_entity_poly.entity_id
_entity_poly.type
_entity_poly.pdbx_seq_one_letter_code
_entity_poly.pdbx_strand_id
1 'polypeptide(L)'
;MSQPEYIRERLDSLAKIDKQLVDVLHRASLTVSSLIDLKKRNEESKPQFQQNAQEFYDDLESATVQLRKEIKLLDENVGTRLLPIQTHKKATGQDNVKLEEQFKLLTKYLGKDQQS
;
A
#
# COMPACT_ATOMS: atom_id res chain seq x y z
N MET A 1 -13.70 6.29 -11.91
CA MET A 1 -12.47 7.09 -12.13
C MET A 1 -11.28 6.19 -11.87
N SER A 2 -10.42 5.96 -12.86
CA SER A 2 -9.16 5.23 -12.68
C SER A 2 -8.32 6.00 -11.66
N GLN A 3 -7.87 5.33 -10.60
CA GLN A 3 -6.92 5.96 -9.68
C GLN A 3 -5.73 6.48 -10.50
N PRO A 4 -5.24 7.72 -10.24
CA PRO A 4 -4.05 8.25 -10.89
C PRO A 4 -2.95 7.20 -10.83
N GLU A 5 -2.28 6.95 -11.96
CA GLU A 5 -1.26 5.89 -12.11
C GLU A 5 -0.21 5.94 -10.99
N TYR A 6 0.14 7.15 -10.56
CA TYR A 6 0.97 7.41 -9.39
C TYR A 6 0.48 6.74 -8.09
N ILE A 7 -0.83 6.82 -7.78
CA ILE A 7 -1.39 6.20 -6.57
C ILE A 7 -1.32 4.67 -6.67
N ARG A 8 -1.51 4.10 -7.86
CA ARG A 8 -1.35 2.66 -8.07
C ARG A 8 0.09 2.22 -7.83
N GLU A 9 1.07 2.92 -8.39
CA GLU A 9 2.48 2.60 -8.15
C GLU A 9 2.86 2.69 -6.67
N ARG A 10 2.31 3.68 -5.93
CA ARG A 10 2.51 3.79 -4.48
C ARG A 10 1.87 2.64 -3.72
N LEU A 11 0.64 2.25 -4.08
CA LEU A 11 -0.03 1.09 -3.49
C LEU A 11 0.73 -0.22 -3.76
N ASP A 12 1.26 -0.38 -4.97
CA ASP A 12 2.08 -1.54 -5.33
C ASP A 12 3.40 -1.56 -4.55
N SER A 13 4.04 -0.41 -4.34
CA SER A 13 5.20 -0.31 -3.45
C SER A 13 4.86 -0.67 -2.01
N LEU A 14 3.73 -0.17 -1.47
CA LEU A 14 3.27 -0.57 -0.13
C LEU A 14 3.02 -2.07 -0.03
N ALA A 15 2.38 -2.68 -1.04
CA ALA A 15 2.15 -4.11 -1.09
C ALA A 15 3.45 -4.92 -1.11
N LYS A 16 4.50 -4.41 -1.78
CA LYS A 16 5.84 -5.01 -1.73
C LYS A 16 6.45 -4.94 -0.34
N ILE A 17 6.31 -3.81 0.36
CA ILE A 17 6.81 -3.66 1.74
C ILE A 17 6.08 -4.61 2.69
N ASP A 18 4.75 -4.75 2.55
CA ASP A 18 3.97 -5.74 3.33
C ASP A 18 4.48 -7.17 3.09
N LYS A 19 4.79 -7.52 1.84
CA LYS A 19 5.40 -8.81 1.53
C LYS A 19 6.76 -8.98 2.20
N GLN A 20 7.61 -7.94 2.17
CA GLN A 20 8.90 -7.98 2.86
C GLN A 20 8.74 -8.16 4.38
N LEU A 21 7.73 -7.55 5.00
CA LEU A 21 7.44 -7.74 6.43
C LEU A 21 7.03 -9.20 6.74
N VAL A 22 6.29 -9.84 5.82
CA VAL A 22 5.99 -11.28 5.94
C VAL A 22 7.28 -12.11 5.82
N ASP A 23 8.17 -11.76 4.90
CA ASP A 23 9.47 -12.45 4.74
C ASP A 23 10.39 -12.25 5.97
N VAL A 24 10.33 -11.08 6.61
CA VAL A 24 11.01 -10.79 7.89
C VAL A 24 10.48 -11.70 9.00
N LEU A 25 9.15 -11.84 9.12
CA LEU A 25 8.52 -12.76 10.08
C LEU A 25 8.91 -14.22 9.81
N HIS A 26 8.98 -14.61 8.54
CA HIS A 26 9.42 -15.94 8.15
C HIS A 26 10.87 -16.19 8.56
N ARG A 27 11.78 -15.24 8.28
CA ARG A 27 13.18 -15.32 8.70
C ARG A 27 13.34 -15.35 10.22
N ALA A 28 12.54 -14.59 10.97
CA ALA A 28 12.50 -14.68 12.43
C ALA A 28 12.15 -16.11 12.90
N SER A 29 11.16 -16.75 12.26
CA SER A 29 10.77 -18.13 12.56
C SER A 29 11.91 -19.12 12.29
N LEU A 30 12.64 -18.96 11.18
CA LEU A 30 13.82 -19.77 10.86
C LEU A 30 14.95 -19.54 11.86
N THR A 31 15.21 -18.29 12.25
CA THR A 31 16.21 -17.94 13.27
C THR A 31 15.88 -18.58 14.62
N VAL A 32 14.62 -18.53 15.06
CA VAL A 32 14.19 -19.21 16.30
C VAL A 32 14.33 -20.73 16.19
N SER A 33 13.99 -21.32 15.04
CA SER A 33 14.12 -22.77 14.82
C SER A 33 15.60 -23.19 14.87
N SER A 34 16.48 -22.47 14.17
CA SER A 34 17.93 -22.71 14.21
C SER A 34 18.54 -22.50 15.59
N LEU A 35 18.01 -21.58 16.41
CA LEU A 35 18.41 -21.41 17.81
C LEU A 35 18.04 -22.62 18.67
N ILE A 36 16.86 -23.21 18.46
CA ILE A 36 16.42 -24.43 19.16
C ILE A 36 17.37 -25.60 18.85
N ASP A 37 17.80 -25.72 17.59
CA ASP A 37 18.72 -26.78 17.17
C ASP A 37 20.15 -26.56 17.69
N LEU A 38 20.61 -25.30 17.73
CA LEU A 38 21.85 -24.91 18.41
C LEU A 38 21.83 -25.30 19.89
N LYS A 39 20.69 -25.09 20.58
CA LYS A 39 20.53 -25.44 22.00
C LYS A 39 20.60 -26.95 22.25
N LYS A 40 20.31 -27.78 21.24
CA LYS A 40 20.47 -29.25 21.28
C LYS A 40 21.92 -29.72 21.04
N ARG A 41 22.91 -28.82 21.08
CA ARG A 41 24.34 -29.05 20.79
C ARG A 41 24.65 -29.44 19.34
N ASN A 42 23.81 -29.04 18.40
CA ASN A 42 24.17 -29.14 16.99
C ASN A 42 24.98 -27.90 16.57
N GLU A 43 26.30 -27.92 16.81
CA GLU A 43 27.21 -26.81 16.44
C GLU A 43 27.23 -26.56 14.93
N GLU A 44 26.84 -27.53 14.10
CA GLU A 44 26.71 -27.34 12.64
C GLU A 44 25.62 -26.33 12.26
N SER A 45 24.66 -26.06 13.15
CA SER A 45 23.58 -25.09 12.92
C SER A 45 23.96 -23.64 13.21
N LYS A 46 25.16 -23.40 13.77
CA LYS A 46 25.63 -22.06 14.16
C LYS A 46 25.81 -21.09 12.98
N PRO A 47 26.39 -21.48 11.84
CA PRO A 47 26.48 -20.61 10.67
C PRO A 47 25.09 -20.26 10.14
N GLN A 48 24.19 -21.24 10.11
CA GLN A 48 22.82 -21.05 9.65
C GLN A 48 22.05 -20.07 10.54
N PHE A 49 22.21 -20.15 11.86
CA PHE A 49 21.62 -19.19 12.79
C PHE A 49 22.18 -17.78 12.59
N GLN A 50 23.51 -17.63 12.47
CA GLN A 50 24.12 -16.33 12.24
C GLN A 50 23.65 -15.71 10.92
N GLN A 51 23.58 -16.50 9.85
CA GLN A 51 23.08 -16.04 8.56
C GLN A 51 21.62 -15.63 8.64
N ASN A 52 20.74 -16.50 9.18
CA ASN A 52 19.31 -16.19 9.29
C ASN A 52 19.05 -14.96 10.20
N ALA A 53 19.83 -14.79 11.26
CA ALA A 53 19.74 -13.63 12.14
C ALA A 53 20.20 -12.35 11.43
N GLN A 54 21.30 -12.42 10.69
CA GLN A 54 21.81 -11.28 9.92
C GLN A 54 20.81 -10.86 8.84
N GLU A 55 20.33 -11.81 8.04
CA GLU A 55 19.31 -11.57 7.03
C GLU A 55 18.05 -10.96 7.66
N PHE A 56 17.57 -11.51 8.78
CA PHE A 56 16.42 -10.95 9.50
C PHE A 56 16.60 -9.46 9.84
N TYR A 57 17.76 -9.05 10.34
CA TYR A 57 18.03 -7.64 10.65
C TYR A 57 18.15 -6.78 9.39
N ASP A 58 18.82 -7.29 8.35
CA ASP A 58 18.99 -6.58 7.09
C ASP A 58 17.64 -6.35 6.39
N ASP A 59 16.74 -7.35 6.39
CA ASP A 59 15.41 -7.22 5.82
C ASP A 59 14.51 -6.31 6.65
N LEU A 60 14.62 -6.35 7.99
CA LEU A 60 13.89 -5.45 8.86
C LEU A 60 14.34 -4.00 8.65
N GLU A 61 15.64 -3.76 8.52
CA GLU A 61 16.17 -2.44 8.18
C GLU A 61 15.67 -1.99 6.81
N SER A 62 15.77 -2.85 5.79
CA SER A 62 15.29 -2.55 4.44
C SER A 62 13.80 -2.21 4.42
N ALA A 63 12.96 -3.04 5.06
CA ALA A 63 11.52 -2.82 5.15
C ALA A 63 11.18 -1.51 5.88
N THR A 64 11.82 -1.25 7.03
CA THR A 64 11.57 -0.03 7.81
C THR A 64 12.03 1.24 7.10
N VAL A 65 13.15 1.20 6.39
CA VAL A 65 13.62 2.33 5.57
C VAL A 65 12.68 2.58 4.39
N GLN A 66 12.22 1.53 3.70
CA GLN A 66 11.25 1.67 2.61
C GLN A 66 9.92 2.24 3.11
N LEU A 67 9.40 1.73 4.22
CA LEU A 67 8.15 2.21 4.83
C LEU A 67 8.28 3.67 5.26
N ARG A 68 9.42 4.07 5.83
CA ARG A 68 9.70 5.47 6.17
C ARG A 68 9.78 6.36 4.93
N LYS A 69 10.35 5.88 3.82
CA LYS A 69 10.35 6.60 2.53
C LYS A 69 8.95 6.76 1.97
N GLU A 70 8.11 5.73 2.02
CA GLU A 70 6.71 5.80 1.56
C GLU A 70 5.88 6.76 2.42
N ILE A 71 6.05 6.77 3.74
CA ILE A 71 5.40 7.75 4.63
C ILE A 71 5.82 9.17 4.24
N LYS A 72 7.12 9.40 4.01
CA LYS A 72 7.62 10.72 3.61
C LYS A 72 7.04 11.17 2.27
N LEU A 73 6.94 10.26 1.30
CA LEU A 73 6.31 10.54 0.01
C LEU A 73 4.80 10.79 0.14
N LEU A 74 4.12 10.08 1.04
CA LEU A 74 2.72 10.33 1.37
C LEU A 74 2.57 11.74 1.96
N ASP A 75 3.38 12.12 2.95
CA ASP A 75 3.34 13.45 3.55
C ASP A 75 3.63 14.56 2.54
N GLU A 76 4.60 14.36 1.63
CA GLU A 76 4.90 15.33 0.56
C GLU A 76 3.77 15.46 -0.47
N ASN A 77 2.93 14.43 -0.64
CA ASN A 77 1.77 14.43 -1.54
C ASN A 77 0.44 14.80 -0.84
N VAL A 78 0.39 14.79 0.50
CA VAL A 78 -0.73 15.27 1.29
C VAL A 78 -0.65 16.79 1.36
N GLY A 79 -1.30 17.45 0.39
CA GLY A 79 -1.37 18.91 0.27
C GLY A 79 -1.13 19.41 -1.16
N THR A 80 -0.44 18.63 -1.98
CA THR A 80 -0.19 18.87 -3.41
C THR A 80 -1.22 18.13 -4.26
N ARG A 81 -2.45 18.66 -4.37
CA ARG A 81 -3.52 18.36 -5.36
C ARG A 81 -3.90 16.88 -5.69
N LEU A 82 -3.21 15.84 -5.22
CA LEU A 82 -3.35 14.45 -5.67
C LEU A 82 -4.07 13.55 -4.65
N LEU A 83 -3.96 13.84 -3.35
CA LEU A 83 -4.69 13.13 -2.31
C LEU A 83 -5.64 14.09 -1.60
N PRO A 84 -6.94 13.77 -1.50
CA PRO A 84 -7.89 14.64 -0.82
C PRO A 84 -7.46 14.82 0.63
N ILE A 85 -7.46 16.08 1.08
CA ILE A 85 -7.15 16.50 2.45
C ILE A 85 -7.91 15.58 3.40
N GLN A 86 -7.22 15.06 4.43
CA GLN A 86 -7.80 14.20 5.47
C GLN A 86 -9.08 14.80 6.03
N THR A 87 -10.19 14.44 5.42
CA THR A 87 -11.54 14.77 5.82
C THR A 87 -12.31 13.50 5.57
N HIS A 88 -12.91 12.98 6.64
CA HIS A 88 -13.70 11.75 6.69
C HIS A 88 -14.38 11.47 5.35
N LYS A 89 -14.20 10.26 4.80
CA LYS A 89 -14.81 9.75 3.56
C LYS A 89 -16.20 10.35 3.33
N LYS A 90 -16.27 11.52 2.69
CA LYS A 90 -17.54 12.10 2.25
C LYS A 90 -18.00 11.27 1.06
N ALA A 91 -19.31 11.08 0.93
CA ALA A 91 -19.92 10.30 -0.13
C ALA A 91 -19.60 10.90 -1.51
N THR A 92 -18.46 10.53 -2.07
CA THR A 92 -18.04 10.85 -3.44
C THR A 92 -18.91 10.06 -4.40
N GLY A 93 -20.04 10.65 -4.77
CA GLY A 93 -21.00 10.05 -5.69
C GLY A 93 -22.29 10.86 -5.84
N GLN A 94 -22.72 11.58 -4.81
CA GLN A 94 -23.96 12.37 -4.88
C GLN A 94 -23.92 13.49 -5.92
N ASP A 95 -22.77 14.16 -6.05
CA ASP A 95 -22.64 15.31 -6.96
C ASP A 95 -22.75 14.86 -8.42
N ASN A 96 -22.08 13.76 -8.78
CA ASN A 96 -22.13 13.22 -10.14
C ASN A 96 -23.51 12.66 -10.50
N VAL A 97 -24.22 12.03 -9.55
CA VAL A 97 -25.57 11.51 -9.81
C VAL A 97 -26.55 12.65 -10.09
N LYS A 98 -26.49 13.75 -9.31
CA LYS A 98 -27.32 14.93 -9.58
C LYS A 98 -26.97 15.60 -10.91
N LEU A 99 -25.68 15.68 -11.26
CA LEU A 99 -25.26 16.26 -12.53
C LEU A 99 -25.69 15.40 -13.72
N GLU A 100 -25.58 14.07 -13.64
CA GLU A 100 -26.06 13.15 -14.67
C GLU A 100 -27.58 13.19 -14.83
N GLU A 101 -28.34 13.33 -13.74
CA GLU A 101 -29.79 13.55 -13.82
C GLU A 101 -30.13 14.86 -14.52
N GLN A 102 -29.41 15.95 -14.22
CA GLN A 102 -29.59 17.22 -14.89
C GLN A 102 -29.24 17.15 -16.38
N PHE A 103 -28.15 16.48 -16.74
CA PHE A 103 -27.79 16.25 -18.14
C PHE A 103 -28.85 15.41 -18.86
N LYS A 104 -29.35 14.32 -18.25
CA LYS A 104 -30.44 13.52 -18.81
C LYS A 104 -31.72 14.34 -19.03
N LEU A 105 -32.08 15.20 -18.08
CA LEU A 105 -33.22 16.12 -18.22
C LEU A 105 -32.99 17.09 -19.39
N LEU A 106 -31.79 17.69 -19.48
CA LEU A 106 -31.43 18.61 -20.56
C LEU A 106 -31.49 17.94 -21.94
N THR A 107 -30.95 16.72 -22.07
CA THR A 107 -31.02 15.94 -23.32
C THR A 107 -32.46 15.63 -23.70
N LYS A 108 -33.33 15.37 -22.73
CA LYS A 108 -34.76 15.10 -22.95
C LYS A 108 -35.54 16.34 -23.42
N TYR A 109 -35.18 17.54 -22.96
CA TYR A 109 -35.77 18.79 -23.43
C TYR A 109 -35.25 19.20 -24.80
N LEU A 110 -33.93 19.11 -25.06
CA LEU A 110 -33.36 19.38 -26.38
C LEU A 110 -33.90 18.44 -27.47
N GLY A 111 -34.20 17.19 -27.14
CA GLY A 111 -34.85 16.26 -28.07
C GLY A 111 -36.33 16.56 -28.36
N LYS A 112 -37.01 17.32 -27.50
CA LYS A 112 -38.39 17.76 -27.71
C LYS A 112 -38.48 19.06 -28.50
N ASP A 113 -37.51 19.97 -28.35
CA ASP A 113 -37.50 21.24 -29.07
C ASP A 113 -37.18 21.09 -30.58
N GLN A 114 -36.70 19.92 -31.03
CA GLN A 114 -36.51 19.63 -32.45
C GLN A 114 -37.74 19.01 -33.13
N GLN A 115 -38.88 18.85 -32.43
CA GLN A 115 -40.11 18.24 -32.97
C GLN A 115 -41.35 19.17 -32.92
N SER A 116 -41.19 20.49 -32.86
CA SER A 116 -42.31 21.44 -33.02
C SER A 116 -41.96 22.61 -33.91
#